data_AF-M3TBV6-F1
#
_entry.id   AF-M3TBV6-F1
#
_cell.length_a   1.000
_cell.length_b   1.000
_cell.length_c   1.000
_cell.angle_alpha   90.00
_cell.angle_beta   90.00
_cell.angle_gamma   90.00
#
_symmetry.space_group_name_H-M   'P 1'
#
loop_
_entity.id
_entity.type
_entity.pdbx_description
1 polymer ?
#
loop_
_entity_poly.entity_id
_entity_poly.type
_entity_poly.pdbx_seq_one_letter_code
_entity_poly.pdbx_strand_id
1 'polypeptide(L)'
;MLIALGVVIAVLAAGTVVAFQTGAVRTAQAWLDSRNRAYPAVDTALLTPVQAKLVSVTRAEFDAQPAGTKYSEGVEEQWCADFVSWVMRAAGREFSNPNSGSWRIPGVYTLTEYFQSEKRFRPAGSGYTPKLGDVMLYGHDSPFRQHTNIVLTVDDGVVTTVGGNEWGGHVRISRFDLSDRGLVGIGVL
;
A
#
# COMPACT_ATOMS: atom_id res chain seq x y z
N MET A 1 -35.84 13.28 -40.19
CA MET A 1 -35.77 12.71 -38.82
C MET A 1 -34.94 11.42 -38.73
N LEU A 2 -33.97 11.19 -39.63
CA LEU A 2 -33.07 10.00 -39.62
C LEU A 2 -31.62 10.36 -39.28
N ILE A 3 -31.19 11.60 -39.55
CA ILE A 3 -29.83 12.08 -39.30
C ILE A 3 -29.56 12.26 -37.78
N ALA A 4 -30.57 12.68 -37.01
CA ALA A 4 -30.44 12.88 -35.57
C ALA A 4 -30.27 11.57 -34.78
N LEU A 5 -30.85 10.45 -35.26
CA LEU A 5 -30.74 9.15 -34.59
C LEU A 5 -29.35 8.51 -34.77
N GLY A 6 -28.74 8.71 -35.95
CA GLY A 6 -27.40 8.21 -36.25
C GLY A 6 -26.29 8.89 -35.45
N VAL A 7 -26.43 10.20 -35.19
CA VAL A 7 -25.46 10.97 -34.37
C VAL A 7 -25.53 10.58 -32.89
N VAL A 8 -26.74 10.33 -32.36
CA VAL A 8 -26.90 9.92 -30.95
C VAL A 8 -26.33 8.51 -30.70
N ILE A 9 -26.51 7.57 -31.63
CA ILE A 9 -25.94 6.22 -31.51
C ILE A 9 -24.41 6.26 -31.63
N ALA A 10 -23.86 7.07 -32.53
CA ALA A 10 -22.41 7.23 -32.67
C ALA A 10 -21.78 7.90 -31.43
N VAL A 11 -22.45 8.87 -30.81
CA VAL A 11 -21.98 9.52 -29.57
C VAL A 11 -22.09 8.58 -28.36
N LEU A 12 -23.10 7.72 -28.29
CA LEU A 12 -23.22 6.70 -27.24
C LEU A 12 -22.20 5.57 -27.40
N ALA A 13 -21.94 5.12 -28.63
CA ALA A 13 -20.91 4.12 -28.93
C ALA A 13 -19.50 4.69 -28.72
N ALA A 14 -19.24 5.94 -29.12
CA ALA A 14 -17.98 6.61 -28.85
C ALA A 14 -17.82 6.92 -27.36
N GLY A 15 -18.89 7.33 -26.66
CA GLY A 15 -18.87 7.57 -25.21
C GLY A 15 -18.63 6.30 -24.39
N THR A 16 -19.18 5.16 -24.81
CA THR A 16 -18.85 3.86 -24.21
C THR A 16 -17.42 3.44 -24.55
N VAL A 17 -16.96 3.54 -25.80
CA VAL A 17 -15.57 3.20 -26.17
C VAL A 17 -14.53 4.11 -25.49
N VAL A 18 -14.79 5.41 -25.35
CA VAL A 18 -13.92 6.37 -24.66
C VAL A 18 -13.94 6.15 -23.14
N ALA A 19 -15.10 5.85 -22.54
CA ALA A 19 -15.18 5.46 -21.14
C ALA A 19 -14.46 4.12 -20.86
N PHE A 20 -14.46 3.20 -21.83
CA PHE A 20 -13.68 1.97 -21.80
C PHE A 20 -12.16 2.20 -21.88
N GLN A 21 -11.70 3.33 -22.42
CA GLN A 21 -10.27 3.57 -22.69
C GLN A 21 -9.54 4.56 -21.75
N THR A 22 -10.20 5.39 -20.94
CA THR A 22 -9.52 6.60 -20.42
C THR A 22 -9.30 6.73 -18.91
N GLY A 23 -9.77 5.80 -18.07
CA GLY A 23 -9.34 5.78 -16.66
C GLY A 23 -10.27 5.05 -15.71
N ALA A 24 -11.59 5.17 -15.90
CA ALA A 24 -12.58 4.50 -15.06
C ALA A 24 -12.46 2.96 -15.14
N VAL A 25 -12.25 2.41 -16.34
CA VAL A 25 -12.01 0.97 -16.52
C VAL A 25 -10.67 0.52 -15.96
N ARG A 26 -9.59 1.32 -16.09
CA ARG A 26 -8.29 0.98 -15.49
C ARG A 26 -8.38 0.96 -13.96
N THR A 27 -9.11 1.90 -13.36
CA THR A 27 -9.36 1.94 -11.91
C THR A 27 -10.25 0.78 -11.47
N ALA A 28 -11.29 0.44 -12.23
CA ALA A 28 -12.16 -0.71 -11.93
C ALA A 28 -11.43 -2.05 -12.08
N GLN A 29 -10.58 -2.20 -13.09
CA GLN A 29 -9.75 -3.38 -13.30
C GLN A 29 -8.68 -3.50 -12.22
N ALA A 30 -7.97 -2.41 -11.89
CA ALA A 30 -7.04 -2.38 -10.76
C ALA A 30 -7.75 -2.71 -9.43
N TRP A 31 -9.00 -2.26 -9.25
CA TRP A 31 -9.82 -2.62 -8.10
C TRP A 31 -10.14 -4.12 -8.06
N LEU A 32 -10.56 -4.72 -9.17
CA LEU A 32 -10.83 -6.16 -9.27
C LEU A 32 -9.57 -7.01 -9.07
N ASP A 33 -8.47 -6.61 -9.72
CA ASP A 33 -7.18 -7.32 -9.68
C ASP A 33 -6.58 -7.29 -8.27
N SER A 34 -6.76 -6.18 -7.55
CA SER A 34 -6.27 -6.04 -6.17
C SER A 34 -7.19 -6.72 -5.16
N ARG A 35 -8.50 -6.74 -5.41
CA ARG A 35 -9.49 -7.40 -4.55
C ARG A 35 -9.27 -8.91 -4.45
N ASN A 36 -8.83 -9.55 -5.52
CA ASN A 36 -8.68 -11.01 -5.60
C ASN A 36 -7.21 -11.46 -5.63
N ARG A 37 -6.25 -10.58 -5.35
CA ARG A 37 -4.84 -10.95 -5.36
C ARG A 37 -4.51 -11.83 -4.16
N ALA A 38 -3.95 -13.01 -4.44
CA ALA A 38 -3.43 -13.90 -3.42
C ALA A 38 -2.18 -13.32 -2.75
N TYR A 39 -1.96 -13.68 -1.49
CA TYR A 39 -0.70 -13.39 -0.81
C TYR A 39 0.46 -14.11 -1.52
N PRO A 40 1.53 -13.40 -1.93
CA PRO A 40 2.58 -13.98 -2.76
C PRO A 40 3.32 -15.12 -2.05
N ALA A 41 3.81 -16.09 -2.82
CA ALA A 41 4.82 -17.01 -2.31
C ALA A 41 6.12 -16.24 -2.10
N VAL A 42 6.62 -16.21 -0.86
CA VAL A 42 7.89 -15.58 -0.51
C VAL A 42 8.86 -16.70 -0.17
N ASP A 43 10.01 -16.74 -0.83
CA ASP A 43 11.06 -17.68 -0.46
C ASP A 43 11.62 -17.31 0.92
N THR A 44 11.43 -18.20 1.88
CA THR A 44 11.86 -18.00 3.26
C THR A 44 13.29 -18.43 3.51
N ALA A 45 13.95 -19.12 2.57
CA ALA A 45 15.25 -19.76 2.79
C ALA A 45 16.38 -18.79 3.15
N LEU A 46 16.30 -17.55 2.66
CA LEU A 46 17.32 -16.51 2.86
C LEU A 46 16.83 -15.32 3.71
N LEU A 47 15.65 -15.44 4.33
CA LEU A 47 15.10 -14.34 5.12
C LEU A 47 15.78 -14.24 6.49
N THR A 48 16.01 -13.01 6.92
CA THR A 48 16.34 -12.75 8.32
C THR A 48 15.17 -13.17 9.23
N PRO A 49 15.40 -13.45 10.53
CA PRO A 49 14.32 -13.82 11.44
C PRO A 49 13.18 -12.79 11.50
N VAL A 50 13.52 -11.49 11.44
CA VAL A 50 12.54 -10.40 11.40
C VAL A 50 11.70 -10.45 10.12
N GLN A 51 12.34 -10.65 8.97
CA GLN A 51 11.65 -10.74 7.69
C GLN A 51 10.71 -11.96 7.63
N ALA A 52 11.17 -13.12 8.10
CA ALA A 52 10.32 -14.30 8.21
C ALA A 52 9.10 -14.05 9.12
N LYS A 53 9.29 -13.32 10.23
CA LYS A 53 8.19 -12.94 11.12
C LYS A 53 7.23 -11.96 10.47
N LEU A 54 7.72 -10.94 9.74
CA LEU A 54 6.91 -10.00 8.98
C LEU A 54 6.01 -10.73 7.96
N VAL A 55 6.58 -11.66 7.19
CA VAL A 55 5.82 -12.47 6.22
C VAL A 55 4.76 -13.31 6.92
N SER A 56 5.12 -13.99 8.01
CA SER A 56 4.18 -14.81 8.79
C SER A 56 3.02 -13.98 9.36
N VAL A 57 3.32 -12.82 9.96
CA VAL A 57 2.31 -11.93 10.56
C VAL A 57 1.40 -11.37 9.48
N THR A 58 1.96 -10.76 8.44
CA THR A 58 1.15 -10.12 7.39
C THR A 58 0.31 -11.13 6.61
N ARG A 59 0.78 -12.37 6.43
CA ARG A 59 -0.04 -13.46 5.87
C ARG A 59 -1.23 -13.77 6.77
N ALA A 60 -1.00 -13.94 8.07
CA ALA A 60 -2.09 -14.21 9.01
C ALA A 60 -3.13 -13.08 9.05
N GLU A 61 -2.69 -11.81 9.02
CA GLU A 61 -3.60 -10.66 8.98
C GLU A 61 -4.36 -10.55 7.65
N PHE A 62 -3.70 -10.89 6.53
CA PHE A 62 -4.35 -10.96 5.22
C PHE A 62 -5.37 -12.10 5.16
N ASP A 63 -5.13 -13.24 5.79
CA ASP A 63 -6.09 -14.35 5.80
C ASP A 63 -7.28 -14.06 6.73
N ALA A 64 -7.02 -13.41 7.87
CA ALA A 64 -8.04 -13.14 8.89
C ALA A 64 -8.92 -11.91 8.59
N GLN A 65 -8.42 -10.92 7.86
CA GLN A 65 -9.14 -9.67 7.53
C GLN A 65 -9.82 -9.00 8.74
N PRO A 66 -9.12 -8.72 9.85
CA PRO A 66 -9.73 -8.11 11.01
C PRO A 66 -10.11 -6.64 10.74
N ALA A 67 -11.01 -6.11 11.57
CA ALA A 67 -11.38 -4.70 11.53
C ALA A 67 -10.19 -3.78 11.84
N GLY A 68 -10.19 -2.58 11.25
CA GLY A 68 -9.14 -1.58 11.44
C GLY A 68 -8.88 -1.20 12.90
N THR A 69 -9.93 -1.23 13.72
CA THR A 69 -9.90 -0.98 15.17
C THR A 69 -8.97 -1.90 15.95
N LYS A 70 -8.62 -3.09 15.41
CA LYS A 70 -7.56 -3.93 15.97
C LYS A 70 -6.21 -3.22 15.99
N TYR A 71 -5.89 -2.48 14.94
CA TYR A 71 -4.59 -1.84 14.74
C TYR A 71 -4.55 -0.45 15.38
N SER A 72 -5.67 0.27 15.36
CA SER A 72 -5.83 1.63 15.90
C SER A 72 -6.28 1.67 17.37
N GLU A 73 -6.09 0.59 18.13
CA GLU A 73 -6.44 0.50 19.56
C GLU A 73 -7.91 0.89 19.87
N GLY A 74 -8.84 0.50 18.99
CA GLY A 74 -10.27 0.77 19.12
C GLY A 74 -10.77 2.06 18.49
N VAL A 75 -9.88 2.88 17.90
CA VAL A 75 -10.24 4.16 17.28
C VAL A 75 -10.73 3.96 15.84
N GLU A 76 -11.86 4.56 15.48
CA GLU A 76 -12.36 4.59 14.09
C GLU A 76 -11.64 5.69 13.29
N GLU A 77 -10.58 5.31 12.58
CA GLU A 77 -9.75 6.21 11.77
C GLU A 77 -9.17 5.53 10.52
N GLN A 78 -8.47 6.29 9.67
CA GLN A 78 -7.66 5.69 8.60
C GLN A 78 -6.46 4.97 9.23
N TRP A 79 -6.39 3.66 9.08
CA TRP A 79 -5.52 2.81 9.90
C TRP A 79 -4.32 2.22 9.12
N CYS A 80 -3.92 2.82 8.00
CA CYS A 80 -2.82 2.30 7.19
C CYS A 80 -1.46 2.35 7.93
N ALA A 81 -1.16 3.46 8.60
CA ALA A 81 0.06 3.58 9.39
C ALA A 81 -0.03 2.80 10.72
N ASP A 82 -1.22 2.71 11.34
CA ASP A 82 -1.45 1.83 12.48
C ASP A 82 -1.16 0.37 12.17
N PHE A 83 -1.62 -0.10 11.00
CA PHE A 83 -1.30 -1.45 10.52
C PHE A 83 0.21 -1.68 10.42
N VAL A 84 0.94 -0.73 9.82
CA VAL A 84 2.41 -0.84 9.71
C VAL A 84 3.07 -0.85 11.08
N SER A 85 2.69 0.07 11.98
CA SER A 85 3.17 0.11 13.37
C SER A 85 2.91 -1.20 14.10
N TRP A 86 1.71 -1.76 13.96
CA TRP A 86 1.30 -2.99 14.62
C TRP A 86 2.08 -4.20 14.10
N VAL A 87 2.21 -4.32 12.77
CA VAL A 87 2.98 -5.40 12.13
C VAL A 87 4.44 -5.35 12.55
N MET A 88 5.03 -4.16 12.58
CA MET A 88 6.43 -3.96 12.97
C MET A 88 6.65 -4.33 14.44
N ARG A 89 5.73 -3.96 15.32
CA ARG A 89 5.73 -4.43 16.71
C ARG A 89 5.62 -5.94 16.82
N ALA A 90 4.68 -6.56 16.11
CA ALA A 90 4.48 -8.01 16.11
C ALA A 90 5.69 -8.79 15.52
N ALA A 91 6.51 -8.12 14.71
CA ALA A 91 7.77 -8.63 14.18
C ALA A 91 9.00 -8.31 15.04
N GLY A 92 8.83 -7.69 16.21
CA GLY A 92 9.92 -7.35 17.14
C GLY A 92 10.75 -6.13 16.71
N ARG A 93 10.21 -5.27 15.85
CA ARG A 93 10.80 -4.02 15.38
C ARG A 93 9.87 -2.84 15.63
N GLU A 94 9.32 -2.77 16.83
CA GLU A 94 8.39 -1.71 17.22
C GLU A 94 8.99 -0.32 16.99
N PHE A 95 8.11 0.61 16.61
CA PHE A 95 8.49 2.00 16.49
C PHE A 95 8.42 2.69 17.85
N SER A 96 8.97 3.89 17.92
CA SER A 96 8.75 4.80 19.05
C SER A 96 8.16 6.08 18.48
N ASN A 97 6.87 6.30 18.73
CA ASN A 97 6.17 7.50 18.28
C ASN A 97 6.85 8.74 18.88
N PRO A 98 7.34 9.67 18.06
CA PRO A 98 8.08 10.84 18.55
C PRO A 98 7.25 11.76 19.44
N ASN A 99 5.92 11.71 19.35
CA ASN A 99 5.01 12.59 20.09
C ASN A 99 4.46 11.97 21.38
N SER A 100 4.43 10.64 21.49
CA SER A 100 3.82 9.94 22.64
C SER A 100 4.73 8.92 23.31
N GLY A 101 5.83 8.50 22.67
CA GLY A 101 6.66 7.38 23.09
C GLY A 101 6.01 6.00 22.95
N SER A 102 4.78 5.92 22.42
CA SER A 102 4.10 4.64 22.19
C SER A 102 4.56 3.97 20.89
N TRP A 103 4.30 2.67 20.74
CA TRP A 103 4.62 1.94 19.50
C TRP A 103 3.78 2.38 18.28
N ARG A 104 2.61 2.99 18.53
CA ARG A 104 1.60 3.31 17.53
C ARG A 104 1.86 4.66 16.90
N ILE A 105 2.05 4.69 15.58
CA ILE A 105 2.16 5.91 14.79
C ILE A 105 1.00 5.93 13.77
N PRO A 106 -0.10 6.65 14.04
CA PRO A 106 -1.30 6.62 13.20
C PRO A 106 -1.19 7.43 11.90
N GLY A 107 -0.23 8.35 11.82
CA GLY A 107 -0.08 9.26 10.69
C GLY A 107 1.09 8.87 9.79
N VAL A 108 0.85 8.78 8.49
CA VAL A 108 1.91 8.57 7.47
C VAL A 108 2.98 9.66 7.54
N TYR A 109 2.56 10.91 7.78
CA TYR A 109 3.48 12.03 7.94
C TYR A 109 4.40 11.83 9.15
N THR A 110 3.84 11.56 10.34
CA THR A 110 4.62 11.26 11.55
C THR A 110 5.49 10.01 11.40
N LEU A 111 5.01 9.00 10.67
CA LEU A 111 5.79 7.80 10.36
C LEU A 111 7.00 8.14 9.46
N THR A 112 6.83 9.07 8.53
CA THR A 112 7.92 9.59 7.70
C THR A 112 8.95 10.32 8.56
N GLU A 113 8.51 11.20 9.46
CA GLU A 113 9.39 11.91 10.40
C GLU A 113 10.16 10.93 11.31
N TYR A 114 9.51 9.86 11.77
CA TYR A 114 10.16 8.79 12.55
C TYR A 114 11.30 8.13 11.75
N PHE A 115 11.05 7.70 10.50
CA PHE A 115 12.14 7.11 9.70
C PHE A 115 13.28 8.10 9.43
N GLN A 116 12.97 9.39 9.31
CA GLN A 116 13.97 10.45 9.15
C GLN A 116 14.81 10.61 10.43
N SER A 117 14.18 10.67 11.61
CA SER A 117 14.89 10.80 12.89
C SER A 117 15.79 9.59 13.17
N GLU A 118 15.34 8.40 12.80
CA GLU A 118 16.11 7.15 12.91
C GLU A 118 17.19 6.99 11.83
N LYS A 119 17.36 7.97 10.91
CA LYS A 119 18.28 7.91 9.75
C LYS A 119 18.04 6.70 8.83
N ARG A 120 16.82 6.17 8.87
CA ARG A 120 16.34 5.02 8.10
C ARG A 120 15.46 5.42 6.91
N PHE A 121 15.28 6.72 6.67
CA PHE A 121 14.57 7.22 5.49
C PHE A 121 15.49 7.24 4.25
N ARG A 122 14.95 6.81 3.12
CA ARG A 122 15.54 6.97 1.79
C ARG A 122 14.56 7.75 0.92
N PRO A 123 14.88 8.98 0.49
CA PRO A 123 13.95 9.79 -0.29
C PRO A 123 13.66 9.14 -1.64
N ALA A 124 12.48 9.39 -2.18
CA ALA A 124 12.16 9.02 -3.56
C ALA A 124 13.20 9.62 -4.52
N GLY A 125 13.55 8.88 -5.58
CA GLY A 125 14.60 9.28 -6.52
C GLY A 125 16.04 9.11 -6.02
N SER A 126 16.28 8.62 -4.80
CA SER A 126 17.63 8.35 -4.28
C SER A 126 18.39 7.21 -4.98
N GLY A 127 17.73 6.46 -5.86
CA GLY A 127 18.26 5.23 -6.46
C GLY A 127 18.19 4.01 -5.54
N TYR A 128 17.65 4.15 -4.33
CA TYR A 128 17.45 3.02 -3.42
C TYR A 128 16.40 2.05 -3.97
N THR A 129 16.76 0.77 -4.05
CA THR A 129 15.82 -0.30 -4.39
C THR A 129 15.23 -0.88 -3.11
N PRO A 130 13.89 -0.84 -2.93
CA PRO A 130 13.23 -1.40 -1.76
C PRO A 130 13.51 -2.89 -1.58
N LYS A 131 13.46 -3.34 -0.34
CA LYS A 131 13.65 -4.73 0.07
C LYS A 131 12.48 -5.21 0.91
N LEU A 132 12.33 -6.52 1.05
CA LEU A 132 11.29 -7.11 1.89
C LEU A 132 11.37 -6.53 3.31
N GLY A 133 10.22 -6.00 3.76
CA GLY A 133 10.02 -5.39 5.06
C GLY A 133 10.24 -3.88 5.10
N ASP A 134 10.75 -3.27 4.04
CA ASP A 134 10.78 -1.81 3.94
C ASP A 134 9.35 -1.25 3.86
N VAL A 135 9.20 0.00 4.32
CA VAL A 135 7.92 0.70 4.37
C VAL A 135 7.88 1.75 3.27
N MET A 136 6.91 1.64 2.37
CA MET A 136 6.68 2.67 1.35
C MET A 136 5.81 3.79 1.93
N LEU A 137 6.21 5.04 1.70
CA LEU A 137 5.55 6.24 2.24
C LEU A 137 5.08 7.11 1.07
N TYR A 138 3.77 7.27 0.92
CA TYR A 138 3.16 7.99 -0.21
C TYR A 138 2.63 9.37 0.19
N GLY A 139 2.75 10.32 -0.74
CA GLY A 139 2.23 11.68 -0.58
C GLY A 139 0.74 11.78 -0.91
N HIS A 140 0.15 12.95 -0.65
CA HIS A 140 -1.29 13.17 -0.90
C HIS A 140 -1.67 12.99 -2.38
N ASP A 141 -0.78 13.38 -3.29
CA ASP A 141 -1.00 13.34 -4.74
C ASP A 141 -0.79 11.94 -5.35
N SER A 142 -0.45 10.95 -4.51
CA SER A 142 -0.27 9.57 -4.97
C SER A 142 -1.62 8.96 -5.43
N PRO A 143 -1.62 7.96 -6.33
CA PRO A 143 -2.82 7.18 -6.64
C PRO A 143 -3.42 6.45 -5.43
N PHE A 144 -2.64 6.28 -4.35
CA PHE A 144 -3.08 5.72 -3.08
C PHE A 144 -3.56 6.80 -2.08
N ARG A 145 -3.53 8.08 -2.48
CA ARG A 145 -3.55 9.25 -1.57
C ARG A 145 -2.39 9.17 -0.57
N GLN A 146 -2.44 9.95 0.51
CA GLN A 146 -1.45 9.79 1.58
C GLN A 146 -1.64 8.41 2.22
N HIS A 147 -0.61 7.55 2.09
CA HIS A 147 -0.74 6.14 2.42
C HIS A 147 0.61 5.51 2.78
N THR A 148 0.56 4.28 3.33
CA THR A 148 1.75 3.49 3.58
C THR A 148 1.46 1.99 3.56
N ASN A 149 2.44 1.19 3.15
CA ASN A 149 2.39 -0.26 3.14
C ASN A 149 3.80 -0.87 3.23
N ILE A 150 3.87 -2.20 3.42
CA ILE A 150 5.11 -2.94 3.64
C ILE A 150 5.47 -3.74 2.38
N VAL A 151 6.72 -3.67 1.95
CA VAL A 151 7.23 -4.43 0.81
C VAL A 151 7.33 -5.93 1.13
N LEU A 152 6.79 -6.76 0.24
CA LEU A 152 6.92 -8.22 0.28
C LEU A 152 7.92 -8.74 -0.76
N THR A 153 7.82 -8.30 -2.01
CA THR A 153 8.76 -8.68 -3.09
C THR A 153 9.07 -7.50 -3.99
N VAL A 154 10.23 -7.55 -4.64
CA VAL A 154 10.62 -6.63 -5.72
C VAL A 154 11.23 -7.46 -6.83
N ASP A 155 10.53 -7.56 -7.96
CA ASP A 155 10.92 -8.38 -9.11
C ASP A 155 10.85 -7.52 -10.37
N ASP A 156 11.97 -7.35 -11.08
CA ASP A 156 12.07 -6.57 -12.31
C ASP A 156 11.44 -5.16 -12.24
N GLY A 157 11.67 -4.45 -11.13
CA GLY A 157 11.12 -3.10 -10.90
C GLY A 157 9.64 -3.08 -10.52
N VAL A 158 8.99 -4.25 -10.41
CA VAL A 158 7.63 -4.40 -9.90
C VAL A 158 7.69 -4.72 -8.42
N VAL A 159 7.04 -3.87 -7.61
CA VAL A 159 6.95 -4.08 -6.17
C VAL A 159 5.62 -4.73 -5.83
N THR A 160 5.66 -5.74 -4.96
CA THR A 160 4.50 -6.31 -4.30
C THR A 160 4.50 -5.86 -2.84
N THR A 161 3.42 -5.25 -2.36
CA THR A 161 3.29 -4.78 -0.98
C THR A 161 2.05 -5.36 -0.30
N VAL A 162 2.06 -5.34 1.03
CA VAL A 162 0.89 -5.58 1.87
C VAL A 162 0.58 -4.35 2.69
N GLY A 163 -0.66 -3.88 2.63
CA GLY A 163 -1.11 -2.68 3.33
C GLY A 163 -2.43 -2.89 4.04
N GLY A 164 -2.64 -2.09 5.07
CA GLY A 164 -3.90 -1.97 5.78
C GLY A 164 -4.72 -0.80 5.26
N ASN A 165 -6.02 -0.80 5.53
CA ASN A 165 -6.98 0.21 5.11
C ASN A 165 -7.05 0.42 3.59
N GLU A 166 -6.70 -0.61 2.82
CA GLU A 166 -6.70 -0.54 1.37
C GLU A 166 -8.03 -1.10 0.82
N TRP A 167 -8.51 -0.52 -0.28
CA TRP A 167 -9.70 -0.96 -1.05
C TRP A 167 -10.90 -1.40 -0.23
N GLY A 168 -11.53 -0.44 0.46
CA GLY A 168 -12.72 -0.70 1.29
C GLY A 168 -12.41 -1.02 2.74
N GLY A 169 -11.20 -0.68 3.22
CA GLY A 169 -10.84 -0.86 4.62
C GLY A 169 -10.43 -2.29 4.95
N HIS A 170 -9.56 -2.89 4.14
CA HIS A 170 -9.10 -4.26 4.30
C HIS A 170 -7.57 -4.38 4.30
N VAL A 171 -7.05 -5.54 4.72
CA VAL A 171 -5.64 -5.90 4.55
C VAL A 171 -5.47 -6.49 3.15
N ARG A 172 -4.60 -5.92 2.31
CA ARG A 172 -4.61 -6.26 0.88
C ARG A 172 -3.21 -6.27 0.28
N ILE A 173 -3.11 -6.89 -0.91
CA ILE A 173 -1.88 -7.00 -1.67
C ILE A 173 -1.90 -6.06 -2.88
N SER A 174 -0.99 -5.09 -2.89
CA SER A 174 -0.73 -4.22 -4.05
C SER A 174 0.43 -4.77 -4.87
N ARG A 175 0.39 -4.58 -6.19
CA ARG A 175 1.50 -4.86 -7.11
C ARG A 175 1.50 -3.82 -8.21
N PHE A 176 2.63 -3.16 -8.41
CA PHE A 176 2.75 -2.03 -9.34
C PHE A 176 4.22 -1.79 -9.69
N ASP A 177 4.46 -1.15 -10.83
CA ASP A 177 5.79 -0.67 -11.21
C ASP A 177 6.26 0.44 -10.24
N LEU A 178 7.53 0.34 -9.81
CA LEU A 178 8.15 1.28 -8.87
C LEU A 178 8.35 2.69 -9.46
N SER A 179 8.17 2.88 -10.77
CA SER A 179 8.29 4.18 -11.43
C SER A 179 7.30 5.19 -10.82
N ASP A 180 7.84 6.27 -10.25
CA ASP A 180 7.25 7.15 -9.23
C ASP A 180 5.72 7.34 -9.28
N ARG A 181 5.07 6.77 -8.26
CA ARG A 181 3.62 6.76 -8.02
C ARG A 181 3.23 7.78 -6.95
N GLY A 182 3.91 8.93 -6.85
CA GLY A 182 3.73 9.89 -5.75
C GLY A 182 4.36 9.39 -4.44
N LEU A 183 5.49 8.68 -4.57
CA LEU A 183 6.26 8.18 -3.44
C LEU A 183 7.02 9.34 -2.81
N VAL A 184 6.93 9.50 -1.49
CA VAL A 184 7.75 10.47 -0.74
C VAL A 184 9.10 9.83 -0.40
N GLY A 185 9.09 8.56 0.00
CA GLY A 185 10.31 7.79 0.20
C GLY A 185 10.04 6.42 0.81
N ILE A 186 11.11 5.81 1.29
CA ILE A 186 11.14 4.44 1.81
C ILE A 186 11.78 4.46 3.20
N GLY A 187 11.08 3.91 4.18
CA GLY A 187 11.63 3.60 5.50
C GLY A 187 12.28 2.23 5.48
N VAL A 188 13.60 2.14 5.67
CA VAL A 188 14.32 0.87 5.60
C VAL A 188 14.12 0.04 6.87
N LEU A 189 13.93 -1.28 6.73
CA LEU A 189 13.81 -2.21 7.85
C LEU A 189 15.06 -2.21 8.76
#